data_AF-A0A442GGZ6-F1
#
_entry.id   AF-A0A442GGZ6-F1
#
_cell.length_a   1.000
_cell.length_b   1.000
_cell.length_c   1.000
_cell.angle_alpha   90.00
_cell.angle_beta   90.00
_cell.angle_gamma   90.00
#
_symmetry.space_group_name_H-M   'P 1'
#
loop_
_entity.id
_entity.type
_entity.pdbx_description
1 polymer ?
#
loop_
_entity_poly.entity_id
_entity_poly.type
_entity_poly.pdbx_seq_one_letter_code
_entity_poly.pdbx_strand_id
1 'polypeptide(L)'
;MAHRNSLARLRLFAKALATICISSLAAGAANAATNPCEPEILRAADRYGVPAGILYAVGLTETGKKGSLQPNALNIEGKAVFPRSRDEALSTFENARREGKTLIDLGCMQINQHYHGDHFRSVGDMLDPHQNVDYAARFLAALHAQHMTWSMAVARYHAGPDNDPAQKVYVCRVIANMVATGFGKWTPNASAFCNQ
;
A
#
# COMPACT_ATOMS: atom_id res chain seq x y z
N MET A 1 83.67 44.48 20.29
CA MET A 1 83.02 45.61 19.60
C MET A 1 81.84 45.03 18.83
N ALA A 2 80.61 45.31 19.31
CA ALA A 2 79.29 44.99 18.72
C ALA A 2 78.98 43.50 18.41
N HIS A 3 77.76 42.95 18.46
CA HIS A 3 76.42 43.50 18.36
C HIS A 3 75.43 42.57 19.09
N ARG A 4 74.31 43.18 19.49
CA ARG A 4 73.12 42.67 20.19
C ARG A 4 72.23 41.77 19.29
N ASN A 5 71.20 41.17 19.94
CA ASN A 5 69.96 40.54 19.43
C ASN A 5 70.02 39.00 19.38
N SER A 6 68.99 38.22 19.71
CA SER A 6 67.55 38.50 19.85
C SER A 6 66.88 37.40 20.68
N LEU A 7 65.81 37.74 21.41
CA LEU A 7 64.89 36.81 22.08
C LEU A 7 64.01 36.06 21.06
N ALA A 8 63.85 34.75 21.19
CA ALA A 8 62.73 34.02 20.57
C ALA A 8 62.33 32.72 21.30
N ARG A 9 61.26 32.85 22.12
CA ARG A 9 60.05 32.00 22.18
C ARG A 9 60.17 30.47 22.30
N LEU A 10 59.96 30.01 23.54
CA LEU A 10 58.90 29.10 24.02
C LEU A 10 58.30 28.06 23.04
N ARG A 11 58.45 26.77 23.36
CA ARG A 11 57.41 25.74 23.17
C ARG A 11 57.49 24.66 24.28
N LEU A 12 56.63 24.78 25.30
CA LEU A 12 56.30 23.66 26.18
C LEU A 12 55.46 22.66 25.38
N PHE A 13 55.91 21.41 25.30
CA PHE A 13 55.09 20.30 24.79
C PHE A 13 54.18 19.78 25.92
N ALA A 14 52.94 20.27 25.97
CA ALA A 14 51.90 19.65 26.78
C ALA A 14 51.36 18.41 26.05
N LYS A 15 51.58 17.22 26.62
CA LYS A 15 51.00 15.97 26.14
C LYS A 15 49.51 15.95 26.52
N ALA A 16 48.63 16.10 25.53
CA ALA A 16 47.20 15.87 25.71
C ALA A 16 46.90 14.37 25.57
N LEU A 17 46.42 13.75 26.64
CA LEU A 17 45.92 12.38 26.66
C LEU A 17 44.50 12.39 26.05
N ALA A 18 44.33 11.87 24.84
CA ALA A 18 43.04 11.75 24.19
C ALA A 18 42.33 10.47 24.68
N THR A 19 41.35 10.62 25.57
CA THR A 19 40.49 9.52 26.00
C THR A 19 39.47 9.21 24.91
N ILE A 20 39.57 8.01 24.35
CA ILE A 20 38.68 7.46 23.32
C ILE A 20 37.37 7.01 23.99
N CYS A 21 36.28 7.73 23.77
CA CYS A 21 34.93 7.23 24.02
C CYS A 21 34.28 6.90 22.67
N ILE A 22 34.46 5.66 22.20
CA ILE A 22 33.68 5.13 21.08
C ILE A 22 32.32 4.70 21.65
N SER A 23 31.39 5.64 21.72
CA SER A 23 29.99 5.34 21.98
C SER A 23 29.46 4.54 20.80
N SER A 24 29.36 3.22 20.97
CA SER A 24 28.74 2.34 19.98
C SER A 24 27.24 2.62 19.96
N LEU A 25 26.82 3.54 19.09
CA LEU A 25 25.43 3.66 18.68
C LEU A 25 25.08 2.40 17.88
N ALA A 26 24.58 1.39 18.56
CA ALA A 26 23.84 0.31 17.92
C ALA A 26 22.58 0.94 17.31
N ALA A 27 22.68 1.37 16.06
CA ALA A 27 21.52 1.69 15.25
C ALA A 27 20.76 0.37 15.02
N GLY A 28 19.83 0.06 15.91
CA GLY A 28 18.86 -1.00 15.65
C GLY A 28 18.12 -0.64 14.39
N ALA A 29 18.36 -1.37 13.30
CA ALA A 29 17.52 -1.29 12.12
C ALA A 29 16.10 -1.61 12.58
N ALA A 30 15.23 -0.60 12.60
CA ALA A 30 13.81 -0.85 12.70
C ALA A 30 13.45 -1.68 11.47
N ASN A 31 13.24 -2.99 11.65
CA ASN A 31 12.53 -3.80 10.67
C ASN A 31 11.11 -3.21 10.60
N ALA A 32 10.91 -2.21 9.74
CA ALA A 32 9.58 -1.88 9.28
C ALA A 32 9.05 -3.18 8.69
N ALA A 33 8.12 -3.84 9.39
CA ALA A 33 7.50 -5.05 8.91
C ALA A 33 6.95 -4.73 7.52
N THR A 34 7.56 -5.33 6.49
CA THR A 34 7.17 -5.11 5.11
C THR A 34 5.70 -5.47 5.00
N ASN A 35 4.90 -4.55 4.46
CA ASN A 35 3.49 -4.78 4.28
C ASN A 35 3.29 -6.07 3.46
N PRO A 36 2.55 -7.08 3.97
CA PRO A 36 2.48 -8.37 3.29
C PRO A 36 1.69 -8.31 1.98
N CYS A 37 0.93 -7.23 1.71
CA CYS A 37 0.24 -7.04 0.44
C CYS A 37 1.20 -6.67 -0.70
N GLU A 38 2.26 -5.92 -0.41
CA GLU A 38 3.14 -5.33 -1.45
C GLU A 38 3.89 -6.37 -2.29
N PRO A 39 4.57 -7.39 -1.69
CA PRO A 39 5.22 -8.44 -2.47
C PRO A 39 4.22 -9.22 -3.35
N GLU A 40 3.01 -9.43 -2.85
CA GLU A 40 1.97 -10.15 -3.57
C GLU A 40 1.38 -9.35 -4.72
N ILE A 41 1.34 -8.02 -4.60
CA ILE A 41 0.98 -7.11 -5.71
C ILE A 41 1.99 -7.25 -6.84
N LEU A 42 3.29 -7.24 -6.54
CA LEU A 42 4.32 -7.40 -7.57
C LEU A 42 4.23 -8.77 -8.25
N ARG A 43 4.08 -9.83 -7.45
CA ARG A 43 3.94 -11.21 -7.96
C ARG A 43 2.71 -11.36 -8.86
N ALA A 44 1.55 -10.90 -8.40
CA ALA A 44 0.30 -11.07 -9.13
C ALA A 44 0.24 -10.15 -10.38
N ALA A 45 0.80 -8.94 -10.29
CA ALA A 45 0.94 -8.04 -11.42
C ALA A 45 1.73 -8.69 -12.57
N ASP A 46 2.90 -9.27 -12.25
CA ASP A 46 3.72 -10.00 -13.22
C ASP A 46 2.95 -11.20 -13.80
N ARG A 47 2.37 -12.03 -12.92
CA ARG A 47 1.64 -13.25 -13.31
C ARG A 47 0.50 -13.00 -14.29
N TYR A 48 -0.27 -11.92 -14.10
CA TYR A 48 -1.48 -11.64 -14.86
C TYR A 48 -1.32 -10.50 -15.87
N GLY A 49 -0.11 -9.95 -16.04
CA GLY A 49 0.15 -8.85 -16.97
C GLY A 49 -0.54 -7.53 -16.60
N VAL A 50 -0.89 -7.36 -15.32
CA VAL A 50 -1.46 -6.10 -14.81
C VAL A 50 -0.30 -5.15 -14.53
N PRO A 51 -0.32 -3.88 -14.99
CA PRO A 51 0.70 -2.92 -14.60
C PRO A 51 0.77 -2.78 -13.08
N ALA A 52 1.94 -3.02 -12.48
CA ALA A 52 2.12 -3.05 -11.03
C ALA A 52 1.63 -1.74 -10.36
N GLY A 53 1.88 -0.59 -11.00
CA GLY A 53 1.41 0.71 -10.50
C GLY A 53 -0.11 0.84 -10.48
N ILE A 54 -0.83 0.18 -11.40
CA ILE A 54 -2.30 0.14 -11.39
C ILE A 54 -2.78 -0.73 -10.25
N LEU A 55 -2.27 -1.97 -10.12
CA LEU A 55 -2.69 -2.89 -9.06
C LEU A 55 -2.38 -2.32 -7.67
N TYR A 56 -1.23 -1.67 -7.51
CA TYR A 56 -0.87 -0.98 -6.27
C TYR A 56 -1.80 0.19 -5.95
N ALA A 57 -2.10 1.04 -6.94
CA ALA A 57 -3.01 2.16 -6.76
C ALA A 57 -4.46 1.72 -6.48
N VAL A 58 -4.92 0.61 -7.06
CA VAL A 58 -6.19 -0.04 -6.71
C VAL A 58 -6.15 -0.46 -5.25
N GLY A 59 -5.14 -1.21 -4.81
CA GLY A 59 -5.02 -1.62 -3.40
C GLY A 59 -5.03 -0.43 -2.43
N LEU A 60 -4.35 0.66 -2.77
CA LEU A 60 -4.35 1.88 -1.94
C LEU A 60 -5.72 2.57 -1.91
N THR A 61 -6.48 2.53 -3.01
CA THR A 61 -7.86 3.04 -3.03
C THR A 61 -8.78 2.19 -2.16
N GLU A 62 -8.56 0.87 -2.15
CA GLU A 62 -9.37 -0.11 -1.41
C GLU A 62 -9.09 -0.09 0.10
N THR A 63 -7.84 -0.19 0.52
CA THR A 63 -7.48 -0.35 1.94
C THR A 63 -6.54 0.71 2.49
N GLY A 64 -6.05 1.63 1.65
CA GLY A 64 -4.98 2.56 2.02
C GLY A 64 -5.30 3.37 3.27
N LYS A 65 -4.39 3.33 4.25
CA LYS A 65 -4.44 4.15 5.45
C LYS A 65 -3.06 4.74 5.71
N LYS A 66 -2.97 6.08 5.74
CA LYS A 66 -1.69 6.81 5.86
C LYS A 66 -0.65 6.35 4.81
N GLY A 67 -1.09 6.02 3.60
CA GLY A 67 -0.22 5.59 2.50
C GLY A 67 0.25 4.13 2.54
N SER A 68 -0.29 3.29 3.43
CA SER A 68 0.03 1.86 3.50
C SER A 68 -1.22 0.99 3.39
N LEU A 69 -1.10 -0.14 2.70
CA LEU A 69 -2.16 -1.15 2.55
C LEU A 69 -2.50 -1.79 3.90
N GLN A 70 -3.72 -2.28 4.07
CA GLN A 70 -4.17 -2.84 5.34
C GLN A 70 -4.63 -4.30 5.12
N PRO A 71 -3.77 -5.32 5.34
CA PRO A 71 -4.06 -6.70 4.96
C PRO A 71 -5.24 -7.33 5.71
N ASN A 72 -5.59 -6.77 6.87
CA ASN A 72 -6.69 -7.25 7.71
C ASN A 72 -7.92 -6.34 7.63
N ALA A 73 -7.92 -5.32 6.76
CA ALA A 73 -9.03 -4.38 6.67
C ALA A 73 -10.33 -5.07 6.24
N LEU A 74 -11.42 -4.61 6.84
CA LEU A 74 -12.76 -5.00 6.49
C LEU A 74 -13.57 -3.75 6.14
N ASN A 75 -14.42 -3.87 5.14
CA ASN A 75 -15.52 -2.95 4.92
C ASN A 75 -16.82 -3.70 5.17
N ILE A 76 -17.62 -3.29 6.15
CA ILE A 76 -18.87 -3.94 6.52
C ILE A 76 -20.01 -2.97 6.17
N GLU A 77 -20.69 -3.22 5.05
CA GLU A 77 -21.79 -2.39 4.54
C GLU A 77 -21.44 -0.88 4.45
N GLY A 78 -20.24 -0.56 3.99
CA GLY A 78 -19.74 0.81 3.87
C GLY A 78 -18.95 1.31 5.08
N LYS A 79 -18.91 0.55 6.19
CA LYS A 79 -18.13 0.91 7.38
C LYS A 79 -16.75 0.25 7.36
N ALA A 80 -15.71 1.07 7.24
CA ALA A 80 -14.33 0.62 7.36
C ALA A 80 -13.97 0.21 8.80
N VAL A 81 -13.32 -0.94 8.94
CA VAL A 81 -12.77 -1.47 10.19
C VAL A 81 -11.33 -1.92 9.93
N PHE A 82 -10.42 -1.61 10.86
CA PHE A 82 -9.00 -1.91 10.74
C PHE A 82 -8.51 -2.77 11.91
N PRO A 83 -8.82 -4.08 11.91
CA PRO A 83 -8.29 -5.06 12.85
C PRO A 83 -6.76 -5.05 12.87
N ARG A 84 -6.17 -5.32 14.04
CA ARG A 84 -4.72 -5.35 14.26
C ARG A 84 -4.09 -6.68 13.85
N SER A 85 -4.89 -7.74 13.75
CA SER A 85 -4.45 -9.08 13.35
C SER A 85 -5.48 -9.78 12.47
N ARG A 86 -5.05 -10.88 11.82
CA ARG A 86 -5.92 -11.75 11.03
C ARG A 86 -7.01 -12.39 11.90
N ASP A 87 -6.68 -12.81 13.11
CA ASP A 87 -7.65 -13.39 14.05
C ASP A 87 -8.71 -12.38 14.48
N GLU A 88 -8.31 -11.12 14.72
CA GLU A 88 -9.25 -10.03 15.02
C GLU A 88 -10.17 -9.74 13.83
N ALA A 89 -9.64 -9.79 12.60
CA ALA A 89 -10.44 -9.66 11.38
C ALA A 89 -11.44 -10.80 11.21
N LEU A 90 -11.02 -12.05 11.41
CA LEU A 90 -11.91 -13.21 11.35
C LEU A 90 -13.02 -13.11 12.41
N SER A 91 -12.68 -12.79 13.65
CA SER A 91 -13.67 -12.59 14.71
C SER A 91 -14.65 -11.45 14.36
N THR A 92 -14.14 -10.34 13.84
CA THR A 92 -14.97 -9.20 13.41
C THR A 92 -15.91 -9.58 12.27
N PHE A 93 -15.43 -10.33 11.28
CA PHE A 93 -16.24 -10.85 10.18
C PHE A 93 -17.35 -11.76 10.70
N GLU A 94 -17.01 -12.75 11.54
CA GLU A 94 -18.00 -13.69 12.09
C GLU A 94 -19.06 -12.98 12.92
N ASN A 95 -18.69 -11.96 13.69
CA ASN A 95 -19.64 -11.13 14.44
C ASN A 95 -20.61 -10.41 13.49
N ALA A 96 -20.08 -9.75 12.46
CA ALA A 96 -20.89 -9.05 11.47
C ALA A 96 -21.86 -10.01 10.74
N ARG A 97 -21.40 -11.22 10.39
CA ARG A 97 -22.27 -12.26 9.81
C ARG A 97 -23.41 -12.67 10.75
N ARG A 98 -23.13 -12.85 12.04
CA ARG A 98 -24.18 -13.16 13.03
C ARG A 98 -25.18 -12.02 13.22
N GLU A 99 -24.76 -10.79 12.96
CA GLU A 99 -25.63 -9.61 12.92
C GLU A 99 -26.41 -9.46 11.59
N GLY A 100 -26.27 -10.42 10.67
CA GLY A 100 -27.00 -10.44 9.39
C GLY A 100 -26.35 -9.60 8.28
N LYS A 101 -25.13 -9.11 8.47
CA LYS A 101 -24.39 -8.35 7.45
C LYS A 101 -23.96 -9.28 6.31
N THR A 102 -24.20 -8.85 5.08
CA THR A 102 -23.94 -9.69 3.88
C THR A 102 -22.83 -9.12 3.01
N LEU A 103 -22.81 -7.80 2.81
CA LEU A 103 -21.80 -7.12 2.00
C LEU A 103 -20.59 -6.77 2.89
N ILE A 104 -19.60 -7.66 2.86
CA ILE A 104 -18.35 -7.51 3.62
C ILE A 104 -17.17 -7.69 2.69
N ASP A 105 -16.33 -6.66 2.58
CA ASP A 105 -15.10 -6.69 1.79
C ASP A 105 -13.90 -7.01 2.67
N LEU A 106 -12.95 -7.80 2.15
CA LEU A 106 -11.84 -8.32 2.94
C LEU A 106 -10.48 -8.06 2.32
N GLY A 107 -9.53 -7.73 3.21
CA GLY A 107 -8.10 -7.80 2.96
C GLY A 107 -7.57 -6.76 1.99
N CYS A 108 -6.32 -6.96 1.55
CA CYS A 108 -5.51 -6.02 0.78
C CYS A 108 -6.26 -5.31 -0.36
N MET A 109 -7.12 -6.04 -1.06
CA MET A 109 -7.80 -5.63 -2.28
C MET A 109 -9.33 -5.54 -2.12
N GLN A 110 -9.84 -5.59 -0.88
CA GLN A 110 -11.26 -5.48 -0.52
C GLN A 110 -12.15 -6.40 -1.38
N ILE A 111 -11.88 -7.70 -1.35
CA ILE A 111 -12.69 -8.68 -2.07
C ILE A 111 -13.99 -8.92 -1.29
N ASN A 112 -15.12 -8.65 -1.93
CA ASN A 112 -16.44 -8.83 -1.33
C ASN A 112 -16.80 -10.32 -1.15
N GLN A 113 -17.15 -10.73 0.06
CA GLN A 113 -17.50 -12.12 0.38
C GLN A 113 -18.77 -12.60 -0.31
N HIS A 114 -19.79 -11.74 -0.43
CA HIS A 114 -21.06 -12.12 -1.04
C HIS A 114 -20.92 -12.43 -2.53
N TYR A 115 -20.12 -11.65 -3.26
CA TYR A 115 -19.97 -11.81 -4.71
C TYR A 115 -18.86 -12.76 -5.13
N HIS A 116 -17.80 -12.91 -4.31
CA HIS A 116 -16.59 -13.60 -4.72
C HIS A 116 -16.13 -14.71 -3.77
N GLY A 117 -16.86 -14.95 -2.68
CA GLY A 117 -16.50 -15.94 -1.66
C GLY A 117 -16.31 -17.36 -2.20
N ASP A 118 -17.10 -17.76 -3.21
CA ASP A 118 -17.06 -19.10 -3.79
C ASP A 118 -15.76 -19.42 -4.55
N HIS A 119 -14.91 -18.41 -4.80
CA HIS A 119 -13.57 -18.62 -5.36
C HIS A 119 -12.50 -18.97 -4.31
N PHE A 120 -12.88 -18.99 -3.03
CA PHE A 120 -12.00 -19.27 -1.90
C PHE A 120 -12.54 -20.43 -1.08
N ARG A 121 -11.67 -21.19 -0.42
CA ARG A 121 -12.12 -22.31 0.43
C ARG A 121 -12.66 -21.83 1.78
N SER A 122 -12.30 -20.61 2.18
CA SER A 122 -12.72 -20.01 3.44
C SER A 122 -12.53 -18.49 3.43
N VAL A 123 -13.16 -17.81 4.39
CA VAL A 123 -12.91 -16.39 4.69
C VAL A 123 -11.47 -16.17 5.13
N GLY A 124 -10.88 -17.16 5.80
CA GLY A 124 -9.45 -17.17 6.09
C GLY A 124 -8.62 -17.00 4.83
N ASP A 125 -8.91 -17.76 3.76
CA ASP A 125 -8.21 -17.63 2.47
C ASP A 125 -8.48 -16.28 1.81
N MET A 126 -9.66 -15.67 1.99
CA MET A 126 -9.93 -14.31 1.52
C MET A 126 -9.06 -13.23 2.21
N LEU A 127 -8.65 -13.45 3.47
CA LEU A 127 -7.75 -12.55 4.21
C LEU A 127 -6.26 -12.88 4.01
N ASP A 128 -5.95 -13.97 3.32
CA ASP A 128 -4.58 -14.33 3.00
C ASP A 128 -4.02 -13.39 1.92
N PRO A 129 -2.95 -12.61 2.16
CA PRO A 129 -2.49 -11.60 1.20
C PRO A 129 -2.18 -12.16 -0.18
N HIS A 130 -1.56 -13.34 -0.25
CA HIS A 130 -1.26 -13.99 -1.53
C HIS A 130 -2.52 -14.32 -2.30
N GLN A 131 -3.48 -15.03 -1.68
CA GLN A 131 -4.72 -15.42 -2.36
C GLN A 131 -5.63 -14.22 -2.68
N ASN A 132 -5.72 -13.25 -1.77
CA ASN A 132 -6.52 -12.04 -1.94
C ASN A 132 -6.04 -11.22 -3.15
N VAL A 133 -4.73 -10.98 -3.22
CA VAL A 133 -4.13 -10.17 -4.30
C VAL A 133 -4.08 -10.94 -5.62
N ASP A 134 -3.79 -12.24 -5.60
CA ASP A 134 -3.84 -13.09 -6.80
C ASP A 134 -5.23 -13.09 -7.43
N TYR A 135 -6.28 -13.24 -6.61
CA TYR A 135 -7.66 -13.16 -7.07
C TYR A 135 -7.98 -11.78 -7.67
N ALA A 136 -7.61 -10.69 -6.98
CA ALA A 136 -7.86 -9.33 -7.44
C ALA A 136 -7.22 -9.06 -8.80
N ALA A 137 -5.95 -9.44 -8.96
CA ALA A 137 -5.21 -9.26 -10.21
C ALA A 137 -5.81 -10.08 -11.35
N ARG A 138 -6.19 -11.34 -11.09
CA ARG A 138 -6.88 -12.18 -12.07
C ARG A 138 -8.22 -11.58 -12.49
N PHE A 139 -9.00 -11.08 -11.54
CA PHE A 139 -10.29 -10.45 -11.81
C PHE A 139 -10.12 -9.18 -12.64
N LEU A 140 -9.17 -8.31 -12.27
CA LEU A 140 -8.89 -7.08 -13.00
C LEU A 140 -8.38 -7.36 -14.42
N ALA A 141 -7.56 -8.40 -14.61
CA ALA A 141 -7.12 -8.84 -15.94
C ALA A 141 -8.30 -9.36 -16.79
N ALA A 142 -9.25 -10.07 -16.19
CA ALA A 142 -10.47 -10.51 -16.88
C ALA A 142 -11.34 -9.32 -17.31
N LEU A 143 -11.50 -8.31 -16.45
CA LEU A 143 -12.20 -7.05 -16.81
C LEU A 143 -11.48 -6.31 -17.94
N HIS A 144 -10.15 -6.28 -17.91
CA HIS A 144 -9.34 -5.69 -18.97
C HIS A 144 -9.54 -6.41 -20.31
N ALA A 145 -9.59 -7.76 -20.31
CA ALA A 145 -9.84 -8.52 -21.52
C ALA A 145 -11.22 -8.23 -22.14
N GLN A 146 -12.23 -7.89 -21.32
CA GLN A 146 -13.58 -7.55 -21.78
C GLN A 146 -13.71 -6.11 -22.28
N HIS A 147 -12.97 -5.17 -21.70
CA HIS A 147 -13.15 -3.73 -21.93
C HIS A 147 -11.93 -3.02 -22.58
N MET A 148 -10.88 -3.76 -22.88
CA MET A 148 -9.63 -3.38 -23.56
C MET A 148 -8.76 -2.28 -22.92
N THR A 149 -9.28 -1.49 -22.00
CA THR A 149 -8.52 -0.41 -21.35
C THR A 149 -8.47 -0.61 -19.84
N TRP A 150 -7.31 -0.34 -19.25
CA TRP A 150 -7.15 -0.44 -17.79
C TRP A 150 -8.05 0.54 -17.04
N SER A 151 -8.29 1.74 -17.58
CA SER A 151 -9.21 2.69 -16.95
C SER A 151 -10.62 2.13 -16.81
N MET A 152 -11.13 1.44 -17.83
CA MET A 152 -12.45 0.81 -17.75
C MET A 152 -12.43 -0.43 -16.85
N ALA A 153 -11.37 -1.23 -16.88
CA ALA A 153 -11.20 -2.36 -15.97
C ALA A 153 -11.22 -1.90 -14.50
N VAL A 154 -10.49 -0.83 -14.18
CA VAL A 154 -10.46 -0.21 -12.85
C VAL A 154 -11.83 0.34 -12.46
N ALA A 155 -12.54 1.02 -13.36
CA ALA A 155 -13.90 1.47 -13.10
C ALA A 155 -14.82 0.31 -12.70
N ARG A 156 -14.77 -0.79 -13.46
CA ARG A 156 -15.61 -1.97 -13.26
C ARG A 156 -15.22 -2.83 -12.06
N TYR A 157 -13.98 -2.73 -11.59
CA TYR A 157 -13.50 -3.48 -10.43
C TYR A 157 -14.29 -3.13 -9.17
N HIS A 158 -14.55 -1.84 -8.94
CA HIS A 158 -15.23 -1.34 -7.74
C HIS A 158 -16.75 -1.23 -7.90
N ALA A 159 -17.20 -0.79 -9.08
CA ALA A 159 -18.61 -0.59 -9.35
C ALA A 159 -19.00 -1.37 -10.60
N GLY A 160 -19.98 -2.25 -10.45
CA GLY A 160 -20.56 -3.01 -11.56
C GLY A 160 -21.11 -2.12 -12.69
N PRO A 161 -21.66 -2.72 -13.76
CA PRO A 161 -22.21 -1.96 -14.87
C PRO A 161 -23.24 -0.91 -14.42
N ASP A 162 -23.34 0.18 -15.18
CA ASP A 162 -24.38 1.22 -15.07
C ASP A 162 -24.34 2.13 -13.82
N ASN A 163 -23.17 2.27 -13.17
CA ASN A 163 -22.94 3.24 -12.08
C ASN A 163 -21.79 4.23 -12.39
N ASP A 164 -21.98 5.03 -13.44
CA ASP A 164 -20.98 5.97 -13.94
C ASP A 164 -20.47 6.98 -12.86
N PRO A 165 -21.31 7.54 -11.96
CA PRO A 165 -20.82 8.45 -10.92
C PRO A 165 -19.83 7.78 -9.96
N ALA A 166 -20.13 6.56 -9.48
CA ALA A 166 -19.24 5.84 -8.59
C ALA A 166 -17.94 5.43 -9.30
N GLN A 167 -18.05 4.99 -10.55
CA GLN A 167 -16.90 4.64 -11.39
C GLN A 167 -15.96 5.82 -11.59
N LYS A 168 -16.49 7.01 -11.89
CA LYS A 168 -15.69 8.23 -12.04
C LYS A 168 -14.93 8.56 -10.76
N VAL A 169 -15.62 8.58 -9.61
CA VAL A 169 -14.98 8.88 -8.31
C VAL A 169 -13.87 7.87 -8.02
N TYR A 170 -14.12 6.59 -8.27
CA TYR A 170 -13.15 5.53 -8.04
C TYR A 170 -11.92 5.64 -8.94
N VAL A 171 -12.11 5.81 -10.26
CA VAL A 171 -11.02 6.01 -11.22
C VAL A 171 -10.14 7.20 -10.83
N CYS A 172 -10.74 8.32 -10.42
CA CYS A 172 -9.99 9.51 -10.03
C CYS A 172 -9.16 9.31 -8.76
N ARG A 173 -9.65 8.50 -7.79
CA ARG A 173 -8.87 8.10 -6.62
C ARG A 173 -7.68 7.22 -7.01
N VAL A 174 -7.88 6.26 -7.91
CA VAL A 174 -6.79 5.41 -8.42
C VAL A 174 -5.74 6.25 -9.15
N ILE A 175 -6.13 7.18 -10.02
CA ILE A 175 -5.18 8.09 -10.70
C ILE A 175 -4.41 8.93 -9.67
N ALA A 176 -5.09 9.50 -8.68
CA ALA A 176 -4.42 10.27 -7.63
C ALA A 176 -3.37 9.42 -6.88
N ASN A 177 -3.69 8.16 -6.55
CA ASN A 177 -2.75 7.23 -5.95
C ASN A 177 -1.57 6.90 -6.88
N MET A 178 -1.81 6.69 -8.18
CA MET A 178 -0.73 6.47 -9.16
C MET A 178 0.23 7.66 -9.23
N VAL A 179 -0.29 8.88 -9.19
CA VAL A 179 0.53 10.11 -9.20
C VAL A 179 1.31 10.25 -7.88
N ALA A 180 0.64 10.08 -6.74
CA ALA A 180 1.25 10.23 -5.41
C ALA A 180 2.37 9.21 -5.15
N THR A 181 2.30 8.04 -5.77
CA THR A 181 3.28 6.95 -5.63
C THR A 181 4.34 6.95 -6.73
N GLY A 182 4.29 7.89 -7.67
CA GLY A 182 5.28 8.02 -8.75
C GLY A 182 5.10 7.05 -9.92
N PHE A 183 4.04 6.25 -9.94
CA PHE A 183 3.71 5.34 -11.06
C PHE A 183 3.06 6.04 -12.25
N GLY A 184 2.66 7.31 -12.11
CA GLY A 184 2.02 8.07 -13.16
C GLY A 184 2.15 9.58 -13.00
N LYS A 185 1.56 10.31 -13.95
CA LYS A 185 1.45 11.77 -13.94
C LYS A 185 0.04 12.15 -14.38
N TRP A 186 -0.47 13.26 -13.87
CA TRP A 186 -1.70 13.85 -14.41
C TRP A 186 -1.50 14.18 -15.89
N THR A 187 -2.36 13.63 -16.74
CA THR A 187 -2.45 14.01 -18.15
C THR A 187 -3.56 15.04 -18.32
N PRO A 188 -3.57 15.85 -19.39
CA PRO A 188 -4.66 16.80 -19.64
C PRO A 188 -6.04 16.14 -19.62
N ASN A 189 -6.17 14.94 -20.19
CA ASN A 189 -7.42 14.18 -20.20
C ASN A 189 -7.80 13.70 -18.79
N ALA A 190 -6.85 13.21 -18.00
CA ALA A 190 -7.12 12.78 -16.63
C ALA A 190 -7.51 13.95 -15.72
N SER A 191 -6.82 15.08 -15.84
CA SER A 191 -7.14 16.33 -15.12
C SER A 191 -8.54 16.83 -15.46
N ALA A 192 -8.87 16.92 -16.75
CA ALA A 192 -10.21 17.32 -17.20
C ALA A 192 -11.29 16.33 -16.75
N PHE A 193 -11.01 15.02 -16.80
CA PHE A 193 -11.96 14.01 -16.34
C PHE A 193 -12.20 14.10 -14.84
N CYS A 194 -11.14 14.31 -14.04
CA CYS A 194 -11.20 14.28 -12.57
C CYS A 194 -11.40 15.64 -11.90
N ASN A 195 -11.45 16.73 -12.65
CA ASN A 195 -11.50 18.11 -12.15
C ASN A 195 -10.30 18.44 -11.22
N GLN A 196 -9.08 18.09 -11.66
CA GLN A 196 -7.83 18.24 -10.90
C GLN A 196 -6.80 19.11 -11.63
#